data_AF-A0A4Y9EKT7-F1
#
_entry.id   AF-A0A4Y9EKT7-F1
#
_cell.length_a   1.000
_cell.length_b   1.000
_cell.length_c   1.000
_cell.angle_alpha   90.00
_cell.angle_beta   90.00
_cell.angle_gamma   90.00
#
_symmetry.space_group_name_H-M   'P 1'
#
loop_
_entity.id
_entity.type
_entity.pdbx_description
1 polymer ?
#
loop_
_entity_poly.entity_id
_entity_poly.type
_entity_poly.pdbx_seq_one_letter_code
_entity_poly.pdbx_strand_id
1 'polypeptide(L)'
;MMPSGLRLSLAVVDITMLAYWSVAALALTGFITLPASSMYRGYGTPLVDAWNWSFAPLDMLFALTGLASVRLAARGDARWRGLAIVSLALTGCAGLMAVSFWALTGDFDVSWWIPNLLLMALPLYWLPRLIRELA
;
A
#
# COMPACT_ATOMS: atom_id res chain seq x y z
N MET A 1 20.18 11.56 7.11
CA MET A 1 20.21 10.17 6.58
C MET A 1 18.84 9.53 6.82
N MET A 2 18.42 8.57 6.00
CA MET A 2 17.12 7.90 6.20
C MET A 2 17.17 7.00 7.46
N PRO A 3 16.20 7.09 8.39
CA PRO A 3 16.10 6.19 9.52
C PRO A 3 15.99 4.73 9.07
N SER A 4 16.69 3.82 9.74
CA SER A 4 16.68 2.38 9.40
C SER A 4 15.27 1.78 9.48
N GLY A 5 14.48 2.19 10.47
CA GLY A 5 13.07 1.79 10.61
C GLY A 5 12.22 2.23 9.42
N LEU A 6 12.36 3.48 8.96
CA LEU A 6 11.62 3.99 7.80
C LEU A 6 11.99 3.21 6.54
N ARG A 7 13.30 2.98 6.34
CA ARG A 7 13.80 2.19 5.21
C ARG A 7 13.19 0.79 5.19
N LEU A 8 13.16 0.12 6.33
CA LEU A 8 12.58 -1.21 6.46
C LEU A 8 11.07 -1.18 6.21
N SER A 9 10.34 -0.24 6.81
CA SER A 9 8.91 -0.07 6.62
C SER A 9 8.54 0.08 5.14
N LEU A 10 9.18 1.00 4.42
CA LEU A 10 8.94 1.22 3.00
C LEU A 10 9.27 -0.03 2.20
N ALA A 11 10.48 -0.59 2.37
CA ALA A 11 10.88 -1.77 1.60
C ALA A 11 9.93 -2.97 1.78
N VAL A 12 9.52 -3.27 3.02
CA VAL A 12 8.61 -4.39 3.30
C VAL A 12 7.24 -4.14 2.67
N VAL A 13 6.66 -2.97 2.88
CA VAL A 13 5.31 -2.63 2.41
C VAL A 13 5.29 -2.58 0.88
N ASP A 14 6.25 -1.89 0.27
CA ASP A 14 6.29 -1.68 -1.17
C ASP A 14 6.54 -2.99 -1.91
N ILE A 15 7.49 -3.83 -1.45
CA ILE A 15 7.75 -5.14 -2.07
C ILE A 15 6.53 -6.05 -1.90
N THR A 16 5.91 -6.06 -0.72
CA THR A 16 4.70 -6.85 -0.48
C THR A 16 3.55 -6.40 -1.38
N MET A 17 3.39 -5.08 -1.59
CA MET A 17 2.36 -4.54 -2.47
C MET A 17 2.60 -4.90 -3.94
N LEU A 18 3.85 -4.82 -4.42
CA LEU A 18 4.20 -5.27 -5.77
C LEU A 18 3.97 -6.78 -5.94
N ALA A 19 4.30 -7.58 -4.91
CA ALA A 19 4.03 -9.01 -4.92
C ALA A 19 2.52 -9.31 -4.96
N TYR A 20 1.72 -8.62 -4.15
CA TYR A 20 0.26 -8.72 -4.15
C TYR A 20 -0.33 -8.46 -5.54
N TRP A 21 0.03 -7.34 -6.17
CA TRP A 21 -0.47 -7.03 -7.51
C TRP A 21 0.06 -7.95 -8.60
N SER A 22 1.26 -8.51 -8.43
CA SER A 22 1.78 -9.55 -9.32
C SER A 22 0.93 -10.81 -9.24
N VAL A 23 0.54 -11.24 -8.04
CA VAL A 23 -0.37 -12.37 -7.82
C VAL A 23 -1.76 -12.06 -8.42
N ALA A 24 -2.30 -10.87 -8.19
CA ALA A 24 -3.59 -10.46 -8.77
C ALA A 24 -3.56 -10.46 -10.31
N ALA A 25 -2.46 -9.99 -10.92
CA ALA A 25 -2.28 -10.02 -12.36
C ALA A 25 -2.18 -11.45 -12.91
N LEU A 26 -1.42 -12.34 -12.26
CA LEU A 26 -1.36 -13.75 -12.64
C LEU A 26 -2.73 -14.42 -12.56
N ALA A 27 -3.51 -14.11 -11.52
CA ALA A 27 -4.87 -14.62 -11.39
C ALA A 27 -5.81 -14.09 -12.48
N LEU A 28 -5.70 -12.81 -12.83
CA LEU A 28 -6.49 -12.20 -13.91
C LEU A 28 -6.23 -12.90 -15.26
N THR A 29 -4.99 -13.31 -15.52
CA THR A 29 -4.65 -14.04 -16.75
C THR A 29 -5.08 -15.51 -16.75
N GLY A 30 -5.59 -16.03 -15.62
CA GLY A 30 -5.92 -17.45 -15.44
C GLY A 30 -4.70 -18.34 -15.22
N PHE A 31 -3.49 -17.77 -15.06
CA PHE A 31 -2.27 -18.53 -14.79
C PHE A 31 -2.30 -19.19 -13.41
N ILE A 32 -2.94 -18.54 -12.44
CA ILE A 32 -3.24 -19.10 -11.13
C ILE A 32 -4.72 -18.94 -10.80
N THR A 33 -5.26 -19.82 -9.97
CA THR A 33 -6.60 -19.70 -9.41
C THR A 33 -6.50 -19.35 -7.94
N LEU A 34 -7.28 -18.36 -7.52
CA LEU A 34 -7.31 -17.95 -6.12
C LEU A 34 -8.55 -18.57 -5.45
N PRO A 35 -8.39 -19.21 -4.27
CA PRO A 35 -9.53 -19.79 -3.56
C PRO A 35 -10.54 -18.70 -3.18
N ALA A 36 -11.81 -18.88 -3.55
CA ALA A 36 -12.87 -17.92 -3.22
C ALA A 36 -12.99 -17.68 -1.70
N SER A 37 -12.70 -18.68 -0.86
CA SER A 37 -12.70 -18.57 0.60
C SER A 37 -11.59 -17.67 1.17
N SER A 38 -10.57 -17.35 0.38
CA SER A 38 -9.48 -16.44 0.78
C SER A 38 -9.69 -15.02 0.26
N MET A 39 -10.75 -14.77 -0.49
CA MET A 39 -11.00 -13.50 -1.15
C MET A 39 -11.94 -12.60 -0.36
N TYR A 40 -11.84 -11.30 -0.63
CA TYR A 40 -12.75 -10.31 -0.07
C TYR A 40 -14.19 -10.57 -0.52
N ARG A 41 -15.15 -10.12 0.28
CA ARG A 41 -16.57 -10.31 -0.03
C ARG A 41 -16.93 -9.69 -1.38
N GLY A 42 -17.67 -10.44 -2.19
CA GLY A 42 -18.11 -9.99 -3.50
C GLY A 42 -17.03 -10.06 -4.58
N TYR A 43 -15.87 -10.68 -4.30
CA TYR A 43 -14.88 -11.05 -5.31
C TYR A 43 -15.53 -11.81 -6.48
N GLY A 44 -15.16 -11.44 -7.71
CA GLY A 44 -15.75 -11.99 -8.93
C GLY A 44 -17.00 -11.26 -9.40
N THR A 45 -17.52 -10.30 -8.61
CA THR A 45 -18.60 -9.42 -9.09
C THR A 45 -17.99 -8.21 -9.82
N PRO A 46 -18.54 -7.81 -10.99
CA PRO A 46 -17.94 -6.74 -11.79
C PRO A 46 -17.71 -5.43 -11.03
N LEU A 47 -18.61 -5.07 -10.11
CA LEU A 47 -18.52 -3.83 -9.34
C LEU A 47 -17.40 -3.87 -8.30
N VAL A 48 -17.32 -4.94 -7.51
CA VAL A 48 -16.31 -5.05 -6.44
C VAL A 48 -14.93 -5.28 -7.04
N ASP A 49 -14.84 -6.02 -8.14
CA ASP A 49 -13.56 -6.20 -8.84
C ASP A 49 -13.08 -4.89 -9.46
N ALA A 50 -13.96 -4.12 -10.12
CA ALA A 50 -13.60 -2.80 -10.63
C ALA A 50 -13.17 -1.83 -9.50
N TRP A 51 -13.85 -1.89 -8.35
CA TRP A 51 -13.46 -1.14 -7.17
C TRP A 51 -12.06 -1.55 -6.69
N ASN A 52 -11.75 -2.85 -6.54
CA ASN A 52 -10.42 -3.31 -6.12
C ASN A 52 -9.34 -2.92 -7.14
N TRP A 53 -9.60 -3.12 -8.43
CA TRP A 53 -8.66 -2.75 -9.50
C TRP A 53 -8.43 -1.23 -9.59
N SER A 54 -9.34 -0.40 -9.09
CA SER A 54 -9.13 1.05 -9.01
C SER A 54 -7.97 1.43 -8.06
N PHE A 55 -7.58 0.54 -7.14
CA PHE A 55 -6.43 0.74 -6.25
C PHE A 55 -5.10 0.47 -6.95
N ALA A 56 -5.06 -0.34 -8.02
CA ALA A 56 -3.80 -0.75 -8.64
C ALA A 56 -2.89 0.44 -9.03
N PRO A 57 -3.40 1.52 -9.67
CA PRO A 57 -2.56 2.68 -9.99
C PRO A 57 -2.01 3.39 -8.75
N LEU A 58 -2.83 3.52 -7.70
CA LEU A 58 -2.45 4.14 -6.44
C LEU A 58 -1.38 3.32 -5.72
N ASP A 59 -1.60 2.01 -5.66
CA ASP A 59 -0.73 1.06 -4.98
C ASP A 59 0.63 0.94 -5.67
N MET A 60 0.64 0.89 -7.01
CA MET A 60 1.87 0.95 -7.78
C MET A 60 2.60 2.26 -7.55
N LEU A 61 1.89 3.39 -7.53
CA LEU A 61 2.52 4.70 -7.36
C LEU A 61 3.17 4.82 -5.98
N PHE A 62 2.50 4.40 -4.90
CA PHE A 62 3.10 4.47 -3.57
C PHE A 62 4.29 3.51 -3.43
N ALA A 63 4.20 2.30 -3.99
CA ALA A 63 5.27 1.31 -3.89
C ALA A 63 6.51 1.72 -4.68
N LEU A 64 6.33 2.23 -5.90
CA LEU A 64 7.43 2.70 -6.73
C LEU A 64 8.10 3.95 -6.14
N THR A 65 7.32 4.90 -5.62
CA THR A 65 7.88 6.10 -4.97
C THR A 65 8.59 5.77 -3.66
N GLY A 66 8.10 4.81 -2.89
CA GLY A 66 8.73 4.34 -1.66
C GLY A 66 10.07 3.64 -1.92
N LEU A 67 10.13 2.71 -2.86
CA LEU A 67 11.39 2.05 -3.27
C LEU A 67 12.38 3.04 -3.91
N ALA A 68 11.89 3.98 -4.72
CA ALA A 68 12.71 5.05 -5.26
C ALA A 68 13.31 5.92 -4.15
N SER A 69 12.55 6.22 -3.09
CA SER A 69 13.06 6.95 -1.93
C SER A 69 14.19 6.19 -1.24
N VAL A 70 14.05 4.87 -1.04
CA VAL A 70 15.10 4.02 -0.45
C VAL A 70 16.37 4.05 -1.30
N ARG A 71 16.22 3.95 -2.63
CA ARG A 71 17.34 4.00 -3.56
C ARG A 71 18.06 5.36 -3.56
N LEU A 72 17.32 6.47 -3.51
CA LEU A 72 17.89 7.81 -3.43
C LEU A 72 18.63 8.02 -2.10
N ALA A 73 18.06 7.55 -0.99
CA ALA A 73 18.69 7.65 0.32
C ALA A 73 20.04 6.90 0.37
N ALA A 74 20.12 5.71 -0.24
CA ALA A 74 21.35 4.94 -0.35
C ALA A 74 22.45 5.66 -1.17
N ARG A 75 22.07 6.61 -2.03
CA ARG A 75 22.98 7.43 -2.84
C ARG A 75 23.30 8.78 -2.20
N GLY A 76 22.79 9.06 -1.00
CA GLY A 76 22.95 10.35 -0.33
C GLY A 76 22.12 11.49 -0.94
N ASP A 77 21.16 11.21 -1.81
CA ASP A 77 20.36 12.23 -2.50
C ASP A 77 19.19 12.71 -1.64
N ALA A 78 19.20 13.98 -1.22
CA ALA A 78 18.22 14.59 -0.32
C ALA A 78 16.76 14.51 -0.81
N ARG A 79 16.51 14.31 -2.11
CA ARG A 79 15.15 14.17 -2.68
C ARG A 79 14.42 12.92 -2.17
N TRP A 80 15.14 11.95 -1.57
CA TRP A 80 14.53 10.77 -0.96
C TRP A 80 13.38 11.12 0.00
N ARG A 81 13.53 12.23 0.73
CA ARG A 81 12.56 12.63 1.76
C ARG A 81 11.20 13.00 1.17
N GLY A 82 11.21 13.76 0.07
CA GLY A 82 9.98 14.15 -0.63
C GLY A 82 9.25 12.93 -1.19
N LEU A 83 9.99 12.00 -1.80
CA LEU A 83 9.39 10.75 -2.29
C LEU A 83 8.84 9.87 -1.17
N ALA A 84 9.52 9.79 -0.02
CA ALA A 84 9.02 9.04 1.13
C ALA A 84 7.72 9.64 1.67
N ILE A 85 7.59 10.97 1.71
CA ILE A 85 6.35 11.65 2.13
C ILE A 85 5.21 11.34 1.16
N VAL A 86 5.45 11.44 -0.15
CA VAL A 86 4.44 11.09 -1.18
C VAL A 86 4.01 9.63 -1.04
N SER A 87 4.97 8.71 -0.95
CA SER A 87 4.69 7.27 -0.78
C SER A 87 3.84 7.01 0.47
N LEU A 88 4.22 7.54 1.63
CA LEU A 88 3.46 7.36 2.87
C LEU A 88 2.06 7.95 2.79
N ALA A 89 1.88 9.14 2.20
CA ALA A 89 0.56 9.74 2.04
C ALA A 89 -0.36 8.86 1.18
N LEU A 90 0.14 8.38 0.04
CA LEU A 90 -0.62 7.48 -0.86
C LEU A 90 -0.91 6.12 -0.19
N THR A 91 0.03 5.58 0.58
CA THR A 91 -0.15 4.35 1.38
C THR A 91 -1.33 4.52 2.35
N GLY A 92 -1.39 5.67 3.05
CA GLY A 92 -2.48 5.99 3.96
C GLY A 92 -3.82 6.13 3.24
N CYS A 93 -3.85 6.78 2.08
CA CYS A 93 -5.05 6.89 1.24
C CYS A 93 -5.57 5.51 0.82
N ALA A 94 -4.69 4.61 0.37
CA ALA A 94 -5.08 3.25 -0.02
C ALA A 94 -5.74 2.50 1.14
N GLY A 95 -5.07 2.45 2.30
CA GLY A 95 -5.61 1.79 3.49
C GLY A 95 -6.94 2.40 3.96
N LEU A 96 -7.04 3.74 3.99
CA LEU A 96 -8.25 4.44 4.41
C LEU A 96 -9.43 4.19 3.48
N MET A 97 -9.22 4.23 2.16
CA MET A 97 -10.29 3.98 1.19
C MET A 97 -10.82 2.53 1.31
N ALA A 98 -9.92 1.56 1.48
CA ALA A 98 -10.30 0.16 1.68
C ALA A 98 -11.12 -0.05 2.96
N VAL A 99 -10.61 0.43 4.11
CA VAL A 99 -11.32 0.31 5.39
C VAL A 99 -12.66 1.06 5.36
N SER A 100 -12.71 2.22 4.73
CA SER A 100 -13.96 2.99 4.59
C SER A 100 -15.00 2.23 3.78
N PHE A 101 -14.60 1.62 2.66
CA PHE A 101 -15.50 0.82 1.83
C PHE A 101 -16.06 -0.37 2.61
N TRP A 102 -15.22 -1.10 3.34
CA TRP A 102 -15.66 -2.24 4.15
C TRP A 102 -16.57 -1.83 5.30
N ALA A 103 -16.26 -0.73 5.99
CA ALA A 103 -17.13 -0.19 7.02
C ALA A 103 -18.51 0.20 6.47
N LEU A 104 -18.56 0.86 5.31
CA LEU A 104 -19.81 1.28 4.66
C LEU A 104 -20.65 0.11 4.15
N THR A 105 -20.00 -0.97 3.72
CA THR A 105 -20.66 -2.20 3.24
C THR A 105 -20.98 -3.19 4.36
N GLY A 106 -20.61 -2.87 5.60
CA GLY A 106 -20.87 -3.71 6.77
C GLY A 106 -20.03 -4.99 6.82
N ASP A 107 -18.86 -4.99 6.17
CA ASP A 107 -17.94 -6.12 6.15
C ASP A 107 -16.73 -5.90 7.06
N PHE A 108 -16.46 -6.87 7.94
CA PHE A 108 -15.45 -6.75 8.99
C PHE A 108 -14.50 -7.95 9.00
N ASP A 109 -14.25 -8.55 7.83
CA ASP A 109 -13.27 -9.62 7.71
C ASP A 109 -11.88 -9.13 8.12
N VAL A 110 -11.39 -9.70 9.22
CA VAL A 110 -10.12 -9.35 9.86
C VAL A 110 -8.94 -9.56 8.89
N SER A 111 -9.02 -10.54 7.99
CA SER A 111 -7.96 -10.83 7.01
C SER A 111 -7.74 -9.68 6.02
N TRP A 112 -8.79 -8.90 5.73
CA TRP A 112 -8.74 -7.72 4.87
C TRP A 112 -8.63 -6.41 5.65
N TRP A 113 -9.13 -6.36 6.88
CA TRP A 113 -9.02 -5.17 7.73
C TRP A 113 -7.61 -4.93 8.25
N ILE A 114 -6.96 -5.95 8.82
CA ILE A 114 -5.61 -5.81 9.40
C ILE A 114 -4.60 -5.21 8.42
N PRO A 115 -4.39 -5.75 7.20
CA PRO A 115 -3.39 -5.20 6.30
C PRO A 115 -3.68 -3.73 5.95
N ASN A 116 -4.94 -3.36 5.72
CA ASN A 116 -5.31 -1.98 5.38
C ASN A 116 -5.16 -1.01 6.57
N LEU A 117 -5.44 -1.45 7.79
CA LEU A 117 -5.17 -0.68 9.00
C LEU A 117 -3.66 -0.47 9.21
N LEU A 118 -2.82 -1.46 8.88
CA LEU A 118 -1.36 -1.30 8.93
C LEU A 118 -0.88 -0.29 7.89
N LEU A 119 -1.44 -0.29 6.67
CA LEU A 119 -1.17 0.76 5.66
C LEU A 119 -1.52 2.15 6.19
N MET A 120 -2.59 2.30 6.97
CA MET A 120 -2.95 3.57 7.61
C MET A 120 -2.01 3.95 8.77
N ALA A 121 -1.56 2.97 9.56
CA ALA A 121 -0.72 3.24 10.73
C ALA A 121 0.68 3.77 10.37
N LEU A 122 1.23 3.31 9.25
CA LEU A 122 2.55 3.71 8.74
C LEU A 122 2.73 5.22 8.54
N PRO A 123 1.88 5.92 7.76
CA PRO A 123 1.98 7.36 7.61
C PRO A 123 1.72 8.11 8.92
N LEU A 124 0.80 7.66 9.77
CA LEU A 124 0.56 8.29 11.07
C LEU A 124 1.80 8.26 11.96
N TYR A 125 2.62 7.21 11.84
CA TYR A 125 3.89 7.12 12.53
C TYR A 125 4.99 7.95 11.84
N TRP A 126 5.22 7.76 10.54
CA TRP A 126 6.40 8.33 9.88
C TRP A 126 6.24 9.77 9.39
N LEU A 127 5.05 10.19 8.93
CA LEU A 127 4.86 11.55 8.37
C LEU A 127 5.15 12.66 9.38
N PRO A 128 4.66 12.65 10.63
CA PRO A 128 4.95 13.73 11.58
C PRO A 128 6.45 13.88 11.86
N ARG A 129 7.18 12.76 11.87
CA ARG A 129 8.64 12.73 12.04
C ARG A 129 9.32 13.33 10.82
N LEU A 130 8.90 12.95 9.61
CA LEU A 130 9.45 13.47 8.36
C LEU A 130 9.11 14.94 8.12
N ILE A 131 7.97 15.43 8.57
CA ILE A 131 7.60 16.83 8.44
C ILE A 131 8.39 17.69 9.43
N ARG A 132 8.62 17.20 10.66
CA ARG A 132 9.34 17.97 11.68
C ARG A 132 10.76 18.35 11.26
N GLU A 133 11.50 17.46 10.61
CA GLU A 133 12.88 17.79 10.17
C GLU A 133 12.92 18.55 8.82
N LEU A 134 11.77 18.98 8.27
CA LEU A 134 11.71 19.98 7.20
C LEU A 134 11.65 21.42 7.73
N ALA A 135 11.22 21.61 8.98
CA ALA A 135 11.14 22.89 9.67
C ALA A 135 12.46 23.19 10.40
#